data_AF-A0A964PA71-F1
#
_entry.id   AF-A0A964PA71-F1
#
_cell.length_a   1.000
_cell.length_b   1.000
_cell.length_c   1.000
_cell.angle_alpha   90.00
_cell.angle_beta   90.00
_cell.angle_gamma   90.00
#
_symmetry.space_group_name_H-M   'P 1'
#
loop_
_entity.id
_entity.type
_entity.pdbx_description
1 polymer ?
#
loop_
_entity_poly.entity_id
_entity_poly.type
_entity_poly.pdbx_seq_one_letter_code
_entity_poly.pdbx_strand_id
1 'polypeptide(L)'
;MYTYDLTGTGKADIISTSAHNYGFWWSEQKDANSFVQRPLFLDPFAVAKMPASPLFPFTQGQKDLFDAVNRVRTDHFKRSPFAATEELCRMAQDHAERLAKSGDKEANIGGKYKGTVMAVNSKRFTAPEKDLKAKKDQLTPLQQFTLSLLPDNEKDRALVLPGFEIGVGAAKTDGGAIQYTLLLGDRKQFSLPSQTHALHMVDIDGDGLKDFVTGRRWWAHGPRGDAGPNDPAYLYWFQAKRGQDGMITFTPHVIDDESGVGTSFAIADMNGDGLPDVIVANKKGVHVFLQQR
;
A
#
# COMPACT_ATOMS: atom_id res chain seq x y z
N MET A 1 -18.09 -4.07 12.90
CA MET A 1 -17.81 -3.05 13.93
C MET A 1 -17.78 -3.75 15.27
N TYR A 2 -16.92 -3.33 16.19
CA TYR A 2 -16.81 -3.88 17.55
C TYR A 2 -16.69 -2.75 18.57
N THR A 3 -17.04 -3.04 19.82
CA THR A 3 -16.73 -2.16 20.95
C THR A 3 -15.58 -2.72 21.75
N TYR A 4 -14.58 -1.89 22.07
CA TYR A 4 -13.40 -2.30 22.84
C TYR A 4 -12.81 -1.10 23.58
N ASP A 5 -12.38 -1.29 24.83
CA ASP A 5 -11.72 -0.23 25.61
C ASP A 5 -10.26 -0.11 25.18
N LEU A 6 -10.03 0.69 24.14
CA LEU A 6 -8.70 0.91 23.58
C LEU A 6 -7.85 1.77 24.50
N THR A 7 -8.47 2.69 25.24
CA THR A 7 -7.77 3.66 26.09
C THR A 7 -7.43 3.12 27.49
N GLY A 8 -8.06 2.02 27.91
CA GLY A 8 -7.93 1.50 29.28
C GLY A 8 -8.71 2.33 30.30
N THR A 9 -9.68 3.13 29.86
CA THR A 9 -10.47 4.02 30.73
C THR A 9 -11.72 3.35 31.29
N GLY A 10 -12.00 2.10 30.90
CA GLY A 10 -13.23 1.37 31.20
C GLY A 10 -14.42 1.77 30.30
N LYS A 11 -14.21 2.66 29.33
CA LYS A 11 -15.25 3.13 28.39
C LYS A 11 -15.24 2.30 27.11
N ALA A 12 -16.39 2.21 26.45
CA ALA A 12 -16.53 1.44 25.23
C ALA A 12 -16.21 2.31 24.01
N ASP A 13 -15.00 2.17 23.47
CA ASP A 13 -14.66 2.77 22.18
C ASP A 13 -15.22 1.92 21.04
N ILE A 14 -15.44 2.51 19.86
CA ILE A 14 -16.01 1.82 18.70
C ILE A 14 -14.97 1.67 17.60
N ILE A 15 -14.73 0.45 17.16
CA ILE A 15 -13.84 0.12 16.03
C ILE A 15 -14.67 -0.15 14.78
N SER A 16 -14.34 0.56 13.69
CA SER A 16 -15.07 0.49 12.43
C SER A 16 -14.14 0.56 11.21
N THR A 17 -14.58 -0.05 10.12
CA THR A 17 -13.83 -0.22 8.88
C THR A 17 -14.61 0.26 7.67
N SER A 18 -13.92 0.52 6.56
CA SER A 18 -14.53 0.94 5.29
C SER A 18 -14.83 -0.26 4.39
N ALA A 19 -16.11 -0.46 4.06
CA ALA A 19 -16.50 -1.52 3.12
C ALA A 19 -16.13 -1.19 1.66
N HIS A 20 -16.19 0.07 1.22
CA HIS A 20 -16.02 0.40 -0.21
C HIS A 20 -14.82 1.31 -0.51
N ASN A 21 -14.03 1.65 0.51
CA ASN A 21 -12.85 2.48 0.36
C ASN A 21 -11.74 2.02 1.31
N TYR A 22 -10.63 2.75 1.37
CA TYR A 22 -9.69 2.66 2.48
C TYR A 22 -10.31 3.22 3.74
N GLY A 23 -9.95 2.67 4.90
CA GLY A 23 -10.41 3.22 6.15
C GLY A 23 -10.48 2.26 7.32
N PHE A 24 -9.81 2.64 8.40
CA PHE A 24 -9.90 2.00 9.69
C PHE A 24 -9.87 3.09 10.76
N TRP A 25 -10.92 3.18 11.57
CA TRP A 25 -11.06 4.21 12.59
C TRP A 25 -11.52 3.61 13.90
N TRP A 26 -11.16 4.31 14.96
CA TRP A 26 -11.79 4.13 16.25
C TRP A 26 -12.45 5.43 16.69
N SER A 27 -13.60 5.31 17.33
CA SER A 27 -14.32 6.41 17.92
C SER A 27 -14.15 6.32 19.43
N GLU A 28 -13.33 7.21 19.98
CA GLU A 28 -13.03 7.30 21.41
C GLU A 28 -14.23 7.83 22.16
N GLN A 29 -14.74 7.11 23.16
CA GLN A 29 -15.81 7.61 24.00
C GLN A 29 -15.26 8.62 25.03
N LYS A 30 -15.58 9.90 24.86
CA LYS A 30 -15.12 10.95 25.78
C LYS A 30 -16.01 11.04 27.02
N ASP A 31 -17.32 10.94 26.84
CA ASP A 31 -18.31 10.94 27.91
C ASP A 31 -19.56 10.15 27.49
N ALA A 32 -20.65 10.25 28.26
CA ALA A 32 -21.89 9.53 27.99
C ALA A 32 -22.53 9.88 26.64
N ASN A 33 -22.22 11.05 26.07
CA ASN A 33 -22.92 11.62 24.92
C ASN A 33 -21.99 11.96 23.74
N SER A 34 -20.67 11.76 23.86
CA SER A 34 -19.73 12.22 22.85
C SER A 34 -18.65 11.21 22.50
N PHE A 35 -18.34 11.17 21.19
CA PHE A 35 -17.27 10.37 20.60
C PHE A 35 -16.34 11.25 19.77
N VAL A 36 -15.04 10.96 19.82
CA VAL A 36 -14.04 11.58 18.93
C VAL A 36 -13.45 10.49 18.04
N GLN A 37 -13.69 10.61 16.73
CA GLN A 37 -13.14 9.67 15.77
C GLN A 37 -11.67 9.99 15.45
N ARG A 38 -10.85 8.94 15.36
CA ARG A 38 -9.45 8.99 14.97
C ARG A 38 -9.13 7.84 14.02
N PRO A 39 -8.16 7.99 13.10
CA PRO A 39 -7.66 6.85 12.33
C PRO A 39 -7.02 5.84 13.28
N LEU A 40 -7.38 4.57 13.13
CA LEU A 40 -6.68 3.47 13.81
C LEU A 40 -5.39 3.14 13.06
N PHE A 41 -5.47 3.18 11.72
CA PHE A 41 -4.32 3.20 10.84
C PHE A 41 -4.49 4.32 9.82
N LEU A 42 -3.37 4.88 9.36
CA LEU A 42 -3.39 5.79 8.24
C LEU A 42 -3.70 5.02 6.96
N ASP A 43 -4.60 5.58 6.15
CA ASP A 43 -4.82 5.05 4.81
C ASP A 43 -3.58 5.31 3.92
N PRO A 44 -3.41 4.53 2.84
CA PRO A 44 -2.22 4.65 2.01
C PRO A 44 -2.08 6.00 1.29
N PHE A 45 -3.18 6.76 1.07
CA PHE A 45 -3.10 8.11 0.52
C PHE A 45 -2.58 9.11 1.56
N ALA A 46 -2.95 8.94 2.83
CA ALA A 46 -2.41 9.72 3.93
C ALA A 46 -0.91 9.42 4.10
N VAL A 47 -0.51 8.14 4.12
CA VAL A 47 0.91 7.72 4.22
C VAL A 47 1.75 8.33 3.10
N ALA A 48 1.29 8.29 1.86
CA ALA A 48 2.02 8.84 0.72
C ALA A 48 2.17 10.38 0.74
N LYS A 49 1.31 11.09 1.49
CA LYS A 49 1.43 12.54 1.73
C LYS A 49 2.30 12.86 2.94
N MET A 50 2.54 11.90 3.82
CA MET A 50 3.46 12.14 4.94
C MET A 50 4.84 12.44 4.36
N PRO A 51 5.58 13.39 4.94
CA PRO A 51 6.94 13.64 4.51
C PRO A 51 7.78 12.40 4.79
N ALA A 52 8.01 11.59 3.76
CA ALA A 52 9.10 10.63 3.74
C ALA A 52 10.39 11.45 3.56
N SER A 53 10.92 11.97 4.66
CA SER A 53 12.06 12.90 4.73
C SER A 53 11.69 14.35 4.34
N PRO A 54 12.18 15.38 5.05
CA PRO A 54 12.05 16.77 4.62
C PRO A 54 12.66 16.94 3.23
N LEU A 55 11.79 17.10 2.22
CA LEU A 55 12.06 17.59 0.88
C LEU A 55 13.44 17.19 0.33
N PHE A 56 13.59 15.97 -0.22
CA PHE A 56 14.54 15.84 -1.33
C PHE A 56 14.00 16.76 -2.44
N PRO A 57 14.66 17.89 -2.76
CA PRO A 57 14.12 18.83 -3.70
C PRO A 57 14.25 18.21 -5.09
N PHE A 58 13.15 17.65 -5.58
CA PHE A 58 13.12 17.10 -6.93
C PHE A 58 13.60 18.13 -7.93
N THR A 59 14.50 17.71 -8.83
CA THR A 59 14.65 18.41 -10.09
C THR A 59 13.31 18.39 -10.85
N GLN A 60 13.10 19.34 -11.75
CA GLN A 60 11.83 19.39 -12.51
C GLN A 60 11.53 18.06 -13.21
N GLY A 61 12.52 17.41 -13.83
CA GLY A 61 12.33 16.12 -14.48
C GLY A 61 11.95 14.99 -13.53
N GLN A 62 12.53 14.95 -12.33
CA GLN A 62 12.12 13.97 -11.31
C GLN A 62 10.69 14.22 -10.84
N LYS A 63 10.32 15.49 -10.63
CA LYS A 63 8.97 15.88 -10.24
C LYS A 63 7.95 15.49 -11.32
N ASP A 64 8.27 15.76 -12.59
CA ASP A 64 7.39 15.43 -13.72
C ASP A 64 7.13 13.91 -13.79
N LEU A 65 8.18 13.09 -13.65
CA LEU A 65 8.03 11.63 -13.61
C LEU A 65 7.24 11.17 -12.38
N PHE A 66 7.57 11.67 -11.19
CA PHE A 66 6.90 11.30 -9.94
C PHE A 66 5.39 11.59 -10.00
N ASP A 67 5.03 12.80 -10.44
CA ASP A 67 3.64 13.21 -10.59
C ASP A 67 2.92 12.38 -11.66
N ALA A 68 3.58 12.07 -12.79
CA ALA A 68 3.01 11.25 -13.84
C ALA A 68 2.79 9.79 -13.39
N VAL A 69 3.75 9.19 -12.69
CA VAL A 69 3.64 7.84 -12.10
C VAL A 69 2.47 7.78 -11.12
N ASN A 70 2.40 8.74 -10.20
CA ASN A 70 1.37 8.73 -9.17
C ASN A 70 -0.03 9.03 -9.73
N ARG A 71 -0.17 9.91 -10.72
CA ARG A 71 -1.44 10.09 -11.44
C ARG A 71 -1.88 8.82 -12.17
N VAL A 72 -0.96 8.09 -12.80
CA VAL A 72 -1.30 6.81 -13.43
C VAL A 72 -1.74 5.79 -12.36
N ARG A 73 -1.04 5.71 -11.22
CA ARG A 73 -1.48 4.84 -10.12
C ARG A 73 -2.88 5.18 -9.61
N THR A 74 -3.15 6.45 -9.34
CA THR A 74 -4.43 6.89 -8.76
C THR A 74 -5.57 6.86 -9.75
N ASP A 75 -5.37 7.39 -10.96
CA ASP A 75 -6.47 7.67 -11.87
C ASP A 75 -6.73 6.48 -12.80
N HIS A 76 -5.66 5.80 -13.23
CA HIS A 76 -5.75 4.66 -14.14
C HIS A 76 -5.90 3.33 -13.39
N PHE A 77 -5.10 3.11 -12.33
CA PHE A 77 -5.14 1.86 -11.56
C PHE A 77 -6.01 1.92 -10.30
N LYS A 78 -6.53 3.10 -9.92
CA LYS A 78 -7.28 3.32 -8.67
C LYS A 78 -6.51 2.95 -7.40
N ARG A 79 -5.18 2.96 -7.47
CA ARG A 79 -4.29 2.61 -6.35
C ARG A 79 -3.85 3.86 -5.61
N SER A 80 -3.43 3.67 -4.36
CA SER A 80 -2.79 4.74 -3.61
C SER A 80 -1.52 5.24 -4.32
N PRO A 81 -1.11 6.50 -4.17
CA PRO A 81 0.18 6.94 -4.68
C PRO A 81 1.33 6.25 -3.94
N PHE A 82 2.50 6.17 -4.58
CA PHE A 82 3.74 5.77 -3.93
C PHE A 82 4.33 6.93 -3.11
N ALA A 83 4.98 6.58 -2.00
CA ALA A 83 5.84 7.50 -1.27
C ALA A 83 7.24 7.50 -1.88
N ALA A 84 7.79 8.67 -2.18
CA ALA A 84 9.19 8.78 -2.57
C ALA A 84 10.10 8.79 -1.33
N THR A 85 11.31 8.26 -1.45
CA THR A 85 12.33 8.40 -0.40
C THR A 85 13.60 9.05 -0.93
N GLU A 86 14.29 9.76 -0.06
CA GLU A 86 15.56 10.40 -0.41
C GLU A 86 16.61 9.37 -0.84
N GLU A 87 16.74 8.26 -0.12
CA GLU A 87 17.72 7.22 -0.44
C GLU A 87 17.50 6.64 -1.84
N LEU A 88 16.26 6.22 -2.15
CA LEU A 88 15.94 5.67 -3.46
C LEU A 88 16.04 6.72 -4.58
N CYS A 89 15.64 7.97 -4.33
CA CYS A 89 15.73 9.03 -5.33
C CYS A 89 17.18 9.39 -5.66
N ARG A 90 18.09 9.41 -4.68
CA ARG A 90 19.54 9.58 -4.93
C ARG A 90 20.09 8.42 -5.76
N MET A 91 19.76 7.17 -5.38
CA MET A 91 20.18 5.98 -6.13
C MET A 91 19.68 5.99 -7.58
N ALA A 92 18.41 6.35 -7.78
CA ALA A 92 17.80 6.46 -9.10
C ALA A 92 18.43 7.58 -9.93
N GLN A 93 18.72 8.73 -9.31
CA GLN A 93 19.35 9.88 -9.98
C GLN A 93 20.76 9.52 -10.45
N ASP A 94 21.59 8.96 -9.58
CA ASP A 94 22.95 8.56 -9.93
C ASP A 94 22.95 7.56 -11.08
N HIS A 95 22.01 6.61 -11.07
CA HIS A 95 21.84 5.64 -12.15
C HIS A 95 21.40 6.29 -13.47
N ALA A 96 20.41 7.19 -13.43
CA ALA A 96 19.96 7.92 -14.60
C ALA A 96 21.08 8.74 -15.25
N GLU A 97 21.93 9.40 -14.45
CA GLU A 97 23.08 10.17 -14.93
C GLU A 97 24.15 9.30 -15.58
N ARG A 98 24.44 8.12 -15.02
CA ARG A 98 25.36 7.16 -15.64
C ARG A 98 24.83 6.65 -16.97
N LEU A 99 23.55 6.27 -17.05
CA LEU A 99 22.92 5.80 -18.28
C LEU A 99 22.83 6.90 -19.35
N ALA A 100 22.63 8.15 -18.94
CA ALA A 100 22.61 9.28 -19.85
C ALA A 100 23.96 9.48 -20.58
N LYS A 101 25.08 9.19 -19.89
CA LYS A 101 26.45 9.32 -20.42
C LYS A 101 26.95 8.06 -21.16
N SER A 102 26.62 6.87 -20.65
CA SER A 102 27.24 5.61 -21.09
C SER A 102 26.40 4.78 -22.07
N GLY A 103 25.11 5.09 -22.24
CA GLY A 103 24.17 4.23 -22.97
C GLY A 103 23.67 3.04 -22.14
N ASP A 104 22.89 2.15 -22.76
CA ASP A 104 22.18 1.02 -22.10
C ASP A 104 23.11 -0.10 -21.55
N LYS A 105 24.39 0.19 -21.31
CA LYS A 105 25.41 -0.79 -20.89
C LYS A 105 25.64 -0.87 -19.38
N GLU A 106 25.05 0.05 -18.60
CA GLU A 106 25.23 0.08 -17.14
C GLU A 106 24.01 -0.51 -16.43
N ALA A 107 24.20 -1.64 -15.74
CA ALA A 107 23.14 -2.33 -15.01
C ALA A 107 23.21 -2.14 -13.49
N ASN A 108 24.27 -1.51 -12.96
CA ASN A 108 24.50 -1.49 -11.52
C ASN A 108 23.74 -0.34 -10.83
N ILE A 109 22.93 -0.72 -9.83
CA ILE A 109 22.37 0.19 -8.84
C ILE A 109 23.27 0.21 -7.61
N GLY A 110 24.00 1.32 -7.47
CA GLY A 110 24.77 1.63 -6.27
C GLY A 110 23.95 2.42 -5.23
N GLY A 111 24.43 2.42 -3.99
CA GLY A 111 23.85 3.18 -2.88
C GLY A 111 23.39 2.30 -1.71
N LYS A 112 22.86 2.93 -0.67
CA LYS A 112 22.35 2.25 0.53
C LYS A 112 20.89 2.61 0.72
N TYR A 113 20.02 1.62 0.56
CA TYR A 113 18.62 1.69 0.94
C TYR A 113 18.41 0.79 2.16
N LYS A 114 17.59 1.23 3.12
CA LYS A 114 17.32 0.45 4.34
C LYS A 114 16.48 -0.80 4.07
N GLY A 115 15.71 -0.80 2.98
CA GLY A 115 14.93 -1.94 2.52
C GLY A 115 15.61 -2.69 1.38
N THR A 116 14.80 -3.44 0.63
CA THR A 116 15.24 -4.16 -0.57
C THR A 116 14.78 -3.41 -1.82
N VAL A 117 15.68 -3.22 -2.80
CA VAL A 117 15.26 -2.74 -4.12
C VAL A 117 14.63 -3.90 -4.88
N MET A 118 13.34 -3.79 -5.16
CA MET A 118 12.53 -4.84 -5.77
C MET A 118 12.56 -4.78 -7.30
N ALA A 119 12.68 -3.57 -7.87
CA ALA A 119 12.71 -3.37 -9.31
C ALA A 119 13.52 -2.14 -9.70
N VAL A 120 14.13 -2.20 -10.88
CA VAL A 120 14.94 -1.15 -11.49
C VAL A 120 14.50 -0.98 -12.94
N ASN A 121 13.70 0.05 -13.24
CA ASN A 121 13.14 0.27 -14.57
C ASN A 121 13.68 1.58 -15.13
N SER A 122 14.46 1.51 -16.22
CA SER A 122 15.11 2.67 -16.81
C SER A 122 14.87 2.74 -18.30
N LYS A 123 14.36 3.88 -18.79
CA LYS A 123 14.06 4.12 -20.21
C LYS A 123 14.24 5.60 -20.56
N ARG A 124 14.51 5.86 -21.83
CA ARG A 124 14.58 7.22 -22.38
C ARG A 124 13.21 7.69 -22.84
N PHE A 125 12.94 8.96 -22.58
CA PHE A 125 11.73 9.64 -23.02
C PHE A 125 12.10 10.89 -23.82
N THR A 126 11.52 11.02 -25.01
CA THR A 126 11.55 12.23 -25.81
C THR A 126 10.14 12.78 -25.88
N ALA A 127 9.94 14.00 -25.40
CA ALA A 127 8.64 14.65 -25.50
C ALA A 127 8.28 14.87 -26.98
N PRO A 128 7.03 14.62 -27.39
CA PRO A 128 6.60 14.90 -28.76
C PRO A 128 6.66 16.41 -29.06
N GLU A 129 7.00 16.76 -30.30
CA GLU A 129 7.18 18.16 -30.74
C GLU A 129 5.91 19.03 -30.60
N LYS A 130 4.73 18.41 -30.59
CA LYS A 130 3.45 19.09 -30.32
C LYS A 130 2.93 18.65 -28.98
N ASP A 131 2.60 19.62 -28.13
CA ASP A 131 1.80 19.39 -26.92
C ASP A 131 0.42 18.87 -27.34
N LEU A 132 0.31 17.55 -27.39
CA LEU A 132 -0.96 16.87 -27.55
C LEU A 132 -1.73 17.08 -26.25
N LYS A 133 -2.62 18.09 -26.24
CA LYS A 133 -3.60 18.25 -25.16
C LYS A 133 -4.35 16.92 -25.04
N ALA A 134 -4.08 16.19 -23.97
CA ALA A 134 -4.80 14.98 -23.68
C ALA A 134 -6.29 15.32 -23.55
N LYS A 135 -7.15 14.56 -24.24
CA LYS A 135 -8.59 14.61 -23.96
C LYS A 135 -8.80 14.23 -22.49
N LYS A 136 -9.93 14.65 -21.91
CA LYS A 136 -10.24 14.47 -20.47
C LYS A 136 -10.01 13.04 -19.95
N ASP A 137 -10.14 12.02 -20.81
CA ASP A 137 -10.00 10.60 -20.46
C ASP A 137 -8.76 9.93 -21.08
N GLN A 138 -7.82 10.70 -21.66
CA GLN A 138 -6.59 10.16 -22.24
C GLN A 138 -5.38 10.49 -21.37
N LEU A 139 -4.45 9.54 -21.28
CA LEU A 139 -3.17 9.76 -20.62
C LEU A 139 -2.29 10.68 -21.48
N THR A 140 -1.57 11.60 -20.85
CA THR A 140 -0.54 12.42 -21.52
C THR A 140 0.60 11.55 -22.06
N PRO A 141 1.44 12.03 -22.99
CA PRO A 141 2.58 11.26 -23.48
C PRO A 141 3.51 10.77 -22.36
N LEU A 142 3.76 11.59 -21.34
CA LEU A 142 4.57 11.19 -20.19
C LEU A 142 3.85 10.11 -19.35
N GLN A 143 2.54 10.23 -19.11
CA GLN A 143 1.75 9.21 -18.41
C GLN A 143 1.66 7.89 -19.19
N GLN A 144 1.58 7.94 -20.52
CA GLN A 144 1.65 6.73 -21.35
C GLN A 144 3.04 6.08 -21.25
N PHE A 145 4.10 6.90 -21.23
CA PHE A 145 5.46 6.42 -21.01
C PHE A 145 5.62 5.77 -19.63
N THR A 146 5.01 6.32 -18.57
CA THR A 146 5.12 5.74 -17.22
C THR A 146 4.48 4.35 -17.11
N LEU A 147 3.46 4.03 -17.90
CA LEU A 147 2.93 2.66 -17.98
C LEU A 147 4.01 1.64 -18.36
N SER A 148 5.00 2.06 -19.15
CA SER A 148 6.11 1.19 -19.55
C SER A 148 7.22 1.04 -18.50
N LEU A 149 7.18 1.86 -17.44
CA LEU A 149 8.09 1.82 -16.30
C LEU A 149 7.48 1.15 -15.07
N LEU A 150 6.16 1.03 -15.02
CA LEU A 150 5.46 0.37 -13.93
C LEU A 150 5.40 -1.15 -14.17
N PRO A 151 5.40 -1.96 -13.10
CA PRO A 151 5.22 -3.40 -13.21
C PRO A 151 3.87 -3.76 -13.85
N ASP A 152 3.84 -4.87 -14.58
CA ASP A 152 2.61 -5.42 -15.12
C ASP A 152 1.73 -5.99 -14.00
N ASN A 153 0.46 -5.58 -13.95
CA ASN A 153 -0.44 -5.96 -12.85
C ASN A 153 -0.75 -7.46 -12.78
N GLU A 154 -0.65 -8.18 -13.91
CA GLU A 154 -0.94 -9.60 -13.99
C GLU A 154 0.33 -10.42 -13.85
N LYS A 155 1.42 -10.01 -14.51
CA LYS A 155 2.68 -10.77 -14.55
C LYS A 155 3.60 -10.48 -13.37
N ASP A 156 3.61 -9.25 -12.88
CA ASP A 156 4.51 -8.78 -11.83
C ASP A 156 3.75 -8.53 -10.52
N ARG A 157 2.87 -9.46 -10.14
CA ARG A 157 1.98 -9.28 -8.98
C ARG A 157 2.73 -8.91 -7.69
N ALA A 158 3.89 -9.54 -7.47
CA ALA A 158 4.74 -9.25 -6.31
C ALA A 158 5.28 -7.81 -6.28
N LEU A 159 5.24 -7.08 -7.41
CA LEU A 159 5.73 -5.71 -7.56
C LEU A 159 4.60 -4.66 -7.56
N VAL A 160 3.34 -5.08 -7.40
CA VAL A 160 2.19 -4.17 -7.28
C VAL A 160 1.56 -4.16 -5.90
N LEU A 161 2.18 -4.85 -4.94
CA LEU A 161 1.80 -4.83 -3.55
C LEU A 161 1.83 -3.37 -3.02
N PRO A 162 0.85 -2.98 -2.18
CA PRO A 162 0.85 -1.69 -1.54
C PRO A 162 1.95 -1.62 -0.47
N GLY A 163 2.41 -0.42 -0.12
CA GLY A 163 3.50 -0.23 0.85
C GLY A 163 4.91 -0.09 0.23
N PHE A 164 5.04 -0.28 -1.10
CA PHE A 164 6.28 0.07 -1.78
C PHE A 164 6.54 1.57 -1.81
N GLU A 165 7.81 1.88 -1.80
CA GLU A 165 8.36 3.21 -1.94
C GLU A 165 9.03 3.35 -3.30
N ILE A 166 9.20 4.59 -3.77
CA ILE A 166 9.82 4.83 -5.06
C ILE A 166 11.06 5.73 -4.97
N GLY A 167 11.99 5.46 -5.89
CA GLY A 167 13.05 6.37 -6.27
C GLY A 167 12.84 6.84 -7.69
N VAL A 168 12.94 8.14 -7.93
CA VAL A 168 12.87 8.71 -9.28
C VAL A 168 14.17 9.43 -9.62
N GLY A 169 14.74 9.10 -10.77
CA GLY A 169 15.92 9.73 -11.34
C GLY A 169 15.63 10.24 -12.73
N ALA A 170 16.18 11.41 -13.07
CA ALA A 170 16.03 12.03 -14.38
C ALA A 170 17.33 12.73 -14.79
N ALA A 171 17.85 12.39 -15.98
CA ALA A 171 19.05 13.01 -16.52
C ALA A 171 18.88 13.30 -18.02
N LYS A 172 19.33 14.47 -18.47
CA LYS A 172 19.34 14.79 -19.91
C LYS A 172 20.45 14.02 -20.61
N THR A 173 20.14 13.46 -21.77
CA THR A 173 21.10 12.85 -22.69
C THR A 173 21.63 13.90 -23.68
N ASP A 174 22.79 13.63 -24.29
CA ASP A 174 23.36 14.50 -25.33
C ASP A 174 22.43 14.64 -26.57
N GLY A 175 21.60 13.62 -26.82
CA GLY A 175 20.59 13.61 -27.88
C GLY A 175 19.29 14.34 -27.53
N GLY A 176 19.22 15.05 -26.40
CA GLY A 176 18.05 15.84 -25.98
C GLY A 176 16.91 15.07 -25.32
N ALA A 177 16.95 13.73 -25.33
CA ALA A 177 16.03 12.89 -24.56
C ALA A 177 16.31 12.96 -23.06
N ILE A 178 15.32 12.63 -22.23
CA ILE A 178 15.49 12.45 -20.78
C ILE A 178 15.62 10.97 -20.49
N GLN A 179 16.73 10.57 -19.87
CA GLN A 179 16.90 9.25 -19.26
C GLN A 179 16.19 9.24 -17.90
N TYR A 180 15.15 8.41 -17.78
CA TYR A 180 14.48 8.16 -16.51
C TYR A 180 14.96 6.85 -15.89
N THR A 181 14.99 6.82 -14.56
CA THR A 181 15.13 5.61 -13.73
C THR A 181 14.05 5.64 -12.66
N LEU A 182 13.27 4.55 -12.56
CA LEU A 182 12.32 4.30 -11.50
C LEU A 182 12.80 3.09 -10.69
N LEU A 183 12.94 3.28 -9.37
CA LEU A 183 13.22 2.21 -8.43
C LEU A 183 11.96 1.92 -7.61
N LEU A 184 11.67 0.64 -7.38
CA LEU A 184 10.70 0.21 -6.37
C LEU A 184 11.47 -0.34 -5.17
N GLY A 185 11.21 0.19 -3.98
CA GLY A 185 11.81 -0.25 -2.73
C GLY A 185 10.77 -0.85 -1.79
N ASP A 186 11.16 -1.93 -1.12
CA ASP A 186 10.36 -2.58 -0.10
C ASP A 186 11.04 -2.50 1.27
N ARG A 187 10.38 -1.81 2.20
CA ARG A 187 10.71 -1.80 3.64
C ARG A 187 9.79 -2.71 4.46
N LYS A 188 8.94 -3.50 3.80
CA LYS A 188 7.86 -4.29 4.40
C LYS A 188 6.93 -3.42 5.23
N GLN A 189 6.63 -2.22 4.72
CA GLN A 189 5.71 -1.32 5.39
C GLN A 189 4.30 -1.86 5.28
N PHE A 190 3.59 -1.81 6.40
CA PHE A 190 2.16 -2.07 6.39
C PHE A 190 1.45 -1.09 5.45
N SER A 191 0.50 -1.62 4.69
CA SER A 191 -0.42 -0.80 3.92
C SER A 191 -1.84 -1.28 4.16
N LEU A 192 -2.68 -0.39 4.69
CA LEU A 192 -4.06 -0.68 5.01
C LEU A 192 -4.81 -1.14 3.74
N PRO A 193 -5.39 -2.36 3.71
CA PRO A 193 -6.21 -2.78 2.60
C PRO A 193 -7.47 -1.91 2.50
N SER A 194 -7.90 -1.61 1.28
CA SER A 194 -9.25 -1.10 1.07
C SER A 194 -10.28 -2.23 1.21
N GLN A 195 -11.55 -1.84 1.29
CA GLN A 195 -12.69 -2.75 1.19
C GLN A 195 -12.78 -3.82 2.30
N THR A 196 -12.40 -3.45 3.51
CA THR A 196 -12.52 -4.23 4.75
C THR A 196 -14.00 -4.38 5.18
N HIS A 197 -14.72 -5.29 4.52
CA HIS A 197 -16.17 -5.51 4.71
C HIS A 197 -16.53 -6.27 5.99
N ALA A 198 -15.64 -7.14 6.43
CA ALA A 198 -15.84 -7.98 7.59
C ALA A 198 -14.62 -7.89 8.50
N LEU A 199 -14.87 -7.93 9.79
CA LEU A 199 -13.89 -7.84 10.86
C LEU A 199 -14.28 -8.89 11.88
N HIS A 200 -13.31 -9.57 12.47
CA HIS A 200 -13.50 -10.39 13.66
C HIS A 200 -12.55 -9.92 14.75
N MET A 201 -13.02 -9.89 16.00
CA MET A 201 -12.24 -9.50 17.16
C MET A 201 -12.11 -10.69 18.10
N VAL A 202 -10.90 -11.23 18.21
CA VAL A 202 -10.60 -12.53 18.82
C VAL A 202 -9.18 -12.49 19.37
N ASP A 203 -8.90 -13.29 20.39
CA ASP A 203 -7.55 -13.45 20.93
C ASP A 203 -6.85 -14.54 20.11
N ILE A 204 -5.96 -14.17 19.17
CA ILE A 204 -5.31 -15.13 18.27
C ILE A 204 -4.08 -15.75 18.93
N ASP A 205 -3.26 -14.95 19.62
CA ASP A 205 -2.02 -15.43 20.21
C ASP A 205 -2.17 -15.98 21.65
N GLY A 206 -3.34 -15.80 22.26
CA GLY A 206 -3.66 -16.30 23.60
C GLY A 206 -3.11 -15.44 24.73
N ASP A 207 -2.81 -14.17 24.47
CA ASP A 207 -2.29 -13.23 25.47
C ASP A 207 -3.39 -12.59 26.34
N GLY A 208 -4.66 -12.86 26.04
CA GLY A 208 -5.84 -12.36 26.73
C GLY A 208 -6.36 -11.01 26.23
N LEU A 209 -5.62 -10.32 25.34
CA LEU A 209 -6.12 -9.16 24.60
C LEU A 209 -6.90 -9.64 23.37
N LYS A 210 -7.79 -8.76 22.88
CA LYS A 210 -8.51 -9.03 21.64
C LYS A 210 -7.77 -8.39 20.48
N ASP A 211 -7.25 -9.23 19.61
CA ASP A 211 -6.76 -8.88 18.30
C ASP A 211 -7.91 -8.66 17.34
N PHE A 212 -7.59 -8.35 16.08
CA PHE A 212 -8.57 -8.51 15.03
C PHE A 212 -8.01 -9.11 13.76
N VAL A 213 -8.91 -9.79 13.04
CA VAL A 213 -8.67 -10.32 11.71
C VAL A 213 -9.59 -9.59 10.75
N THR A 214 -9.05 -9.13 9.63
CA THR A 214 -9.83 -8.57 8.54
C THR A 214 -9.03 -8.70 7.25
N GLY A 215 -9.63 -8.32 6.14
CA GLY A 215 -8.95 -8.34 4.88
C GLY A 215 -9.73 -7.58 3.84
N ARG A 216 -9.20 -7.58 2.64
CA ARG A 216 -9.82 -6.97 1.48
C ARG A 216 -10.92 -7.88 0.93
N ARG A 217 -12.10 -7.34 0.65
CA ARG A 217 -13.08 -8.03 -0.18
C ARG A 217 -12.69 -7.94 -1.66
N TRP A 218 -12.36 -9.06 -2.28
CA TRP A 218 -12.03 -9.10 -3.70
C TRP A 218 -13.25 -8.73 -4.56
N TRP A 219 -13.11 -7.66 -5.35
CA TRP A 219 -14.11 -7.15 -6.29
C TRP A 219 -15.52 -6.98 -5.68
N ALA A 220 -15.65 -6.19 -4.61
CA ALA A 220 -16.95 -5.87 -4.03
C ALA A 220 -17.92 -5.26 -5.06
N HIS A 221 -17.46 -4.24 -5.81
CA HIS A 221 -18.14 -3.70 -6.99
C HIS A 221 -17.36 -3.92 -8.30
N GLY A 222 -16.78 -5.12 -8.47
CA GLY A 222 -16.07 -5.50 -9.70
C GLY A 222 -14.67 -4.88 -9.86
N PRO A 223 -13.99 -5.14 -10.99
CA PRO A 223 -12.58 -4.76 -11.22
C PRO A 223 -12.36 -3.26 -11.44
N ARG A 224 -13.43 -2.46 -11.44
CA ARG A 224 -13.40 -1.01 -11.72
C ARG A 224 -14.24 -0.19 -10.75
N GLY A 225 -14.93 -0.79 -9.78
CA GLY A 225 -15.85 -0.05 -8.90
C GLY A 225 -15.12 0.67 -7.78
N ASP A 226 -14.68 -0.10 -6.80
CA ASP A 226 -14.14 0.39 -5.53
C ASP A 226 -12.65 0.78 -5.60
N ALA A 227 -12.14 1.31 -4.48
CA ALA A 227 -10.75 1.74 -4.36
C ALA A 227 -9.77 0.57 -4.45
N GLY A 228 -8.72 0.75 -5.24
CA GLY A 228 -7.65 -0.22 -5.47
C GLY A 228 -8.13 -1.57 -5.97
N PRO A 229 -9.11 -1.70 -6.89
CA PRO A 229 -9.93 -2.91 -7.13
C PRO A 229 -9.11 -4.16 -7.46
N ASN A 230 -7.88 -4.00 -7.94
CA ASN A 230 -6.93 -5.05 -8.29
C ASN A 230 -5.66 -5.06 -7.41
N ASP A 231 -5.72 -4.48 -6.21
CA ASP A 231 -4.72 -4.70 -5.17
C ASP A 231 -4.92 -6.09 -4.55
N PRO A 232 -3.86 -6.73 -4.02
CA PRO A 232 -3.93 -8.09 -3.50
C PRO A 232 -5.06 -8.27 -2.49
N ALA A 233 -5.66 -9.46 -2.51
CA ALA A 233 -6.69 -9.87 -1.58
C ALA A 233 -6.08 -10.20 -0.21
N TYR A 234 -5.51 -9.19 0.45
CA TYR A 234 -4.87 -9.41 1.74
C TYR A 234 -5.86 -9.87 2.79
N LEU A 235 -5.40 -10.84 3.58
CA LEU A 235 -5.94 -11.25 4.86
C LEU A 235 -4.89 -10.91 5.91
N TYR A 236 -5.28 -10.13 6.92
CA TYR A 236 -4.42 -9.65 7.98
C TYR A 236 -4.94 -10.08 9.34
N TRP A 237 -4.01 -10.42 10.22
CA TRP A 237 -4.19 -10.42 11.67
C TRP A 237 -3.51 -9.17 12.24
N PHE A 238 -4.15 -8.50 13.19
CA PHE A 238 -3.64 -7.31 13.85
C PHE A 238 -3.53 -7.59 15.35
N GLN A 239 -2.30 -7.87 15.76
CA GLN A 239 -1.96 -8.26 17.12
C GLN A 239 -2.05 -7.05 18.05
N ALA A 240 -2.88 -7.16 19.08
CA ALA A 240 -3.06 -6.17 20.12
C ALA A 240 -1.85 -6.14 21.06
N LYS A 241 -1.51 -4.95 21.56
CA LYS A 241 -0.57 -4.79 22.66
C LYS A 241 -0.96 -3.60 23.50
N ARG A 242 -1.07 -3.82 24.81
CA ARG A 242 -1.30 -2.74 25.76
C ARG A 242 0.00 -2.02 26.11
N GLY A 243 0.04 -0.72 25.85
CA GLY A 243 1.09 0.19 26.23
C GLY A 243 1.09 0.50 27.74
N GLN A 244 2.18 1.10 28.21
CA GLN A 244 2.31 1.54 29.61
C GLN A 244 1.33 2.66 29.96
N ASP A 245 0.89 3.42 28.97
CA ASP A 245 -0.13 4.47 29.06
C ASP A 245 -1.57 3.91 29.09
N GLY A 246 -1.72 2.58 29.05
CA GLY A 246 -3.01 1.90 29.00
C GLY A 246 -3.58 1.75 27.59
N MET A 247 -3.02 2.43 26.58
CA MET A 247 -3.52 2.40 25.20
C MET A 247 -3.21 1.06 24.54
N ILE A 248 -4.21 0.48 23.86
CA ILE A 248 -4.00 -0.67 22.98
C ILE A 248 -3.53 -0.17 21.61
N THR A 249 -2.42 -0.72 21.16
CA THR A 249 -1.89 -0.56 19.81
C THR A 249 -1.97 -1.87 19.06
N PHE A 250 -1.92 -1.82 17.73
CA PHE A 250 -2.07 -3.01 16.89
C PHE A 250 -0.92 -3.15 15.90
N THR A 251 -0.31 -4.33 15.87
CA THR A 251 0.75 -4.68 14.92
C THR A 251 0.19 -5.57 13.82
N PRO A 252 0.21 -5.15 12.55
CA PRO A 252 -0.32 -5.94 11.45
C PRO A 252 0.62 -7.08 11.04
N HIS A 253 0.04 -8.25 10.80
CA HIS A 253 0.67 -9.46 10.28
C HIS A 253 -0.12 -9.96 9.07
N VAL A 254 0.55 -10.17 7.94
CA VAL A 254 -0.07 -10.78 6.76
C VAL A 254 -0.29 -12.26 7.03
N ILE A 255 -1.53 -12.74 6.93
CA ILE A 255 -1.85 -14.17 6.90
C ILE A 255 -1.64 -14.69 5.48
N ASP A 256 -2.20 -13.98 4.50
CA ASP A 256 -2.18 -14.35 3.09
C ASP A 256 -2.48 -13.13 2.20
N ASP A 257 -2.09 -13.15 0.92
CA ASP A 257 -2.29 -12.04 -0.03
C ASP A 257 -3.18 -12.40 -1.23
N GLU A 258 -3.84 -13.55 -1.20
CA GLU A 258 -4.68 -14.11 -2.26
C GLU A 258 -6.12 -14.39 -1.85
N SER A 259 -6.39 -14.59 -0.57
CA SER A 259 -7.67 -15.10 -0.08
C SER A 259 -8.66 -13.99 0.20
N GLY A 260 -8.24 -12.94 0.90
CA GLY A 260 -9.09 -11.82 1.33
C GLY A 260 -10.27 -12.25 2.19
N VAL A 261 -11.29 -11.41 2.27
CA VAL A 261 -12.52 -11.70 3.04
C VAL A 261 -13.78 -11.58 2.19
N GLY A 262 -14.88 -12.17 2.67
CA GLY A 262 -16.22 -11.97 2.13
C GLY A 262 -16.94 -10.76 2.73
N THR A 263 -18.27 -10.77 2.64
CA THR A 263 -19.13 -9.90 3.47
C THR A 263 -19.24 -10.42 4.91
N SER A 264 -18.81 -11.66 5.14
CA SER A 264 -18.61 -12.32 6.42
C SER A 264 -17.53 -13.39 6.25
N PHE A 265 -16.98 -13.88 7.37
CA PHE A 265 -16.09 -15.03 7.43
C PHE A 265 -16.20 -15.65 8.83
N ALA A 266 -15.48 -16.72 9.13
CA ALA A 266 -15.52 -17.38 10.43
C ALA A 266 -14.11 -17.48 11.04
N ILE A 267 -14.07 -17.50 12.37
CA ILE A 267 -12.90 -17.88 13.15
C ILE A 267 -13.35 -18.96 14.13
N ALA A 268 -12.70 -20.11 14.07
CA ALA A 268 -13.02 -21.27 14.89
C ALA A 268 -11.83 -22.23 14.91
N ASP A 269 -11.69 -23.01 15.98
CA ASP A 269 -10.80 -24.16 16.01
C ASP A 269 -11.38 -25.27 15.12
N MET A 270 -10.86 -25.41 13.90
CA MET A 270 -11.37 -26.34 12.88
C MET A 270 -10.72 -27.72 12.97
N ASN A 271 -9.51 -27.80 13.51
CA ASN A 271 -8.74 -29.05 13.60
C ASN A 271 -8.76 -29.68 15.01
N GLY A 272 -9.30 -28.98 16.01
CA GLY A 272 -9.44 -29.43 17.39
C GLY A 272 -8.16 -29.26 18.24
N ASP A 273 -7.21 -28.40 17.83
CA ASP A 273 -5.96 -28.17 18.57
C ASP A 273 -6.03 -27.06 19.62
N GLY A 274 -7.20 -26.41 19.75
CA GLY A 274 -7.46 -25.33 20.67
C GLY A 274 -7.00 -23.96 20.20
N LEU A 275 -6.53 -23.82 18.95
CA LEU A 275 -6.12 -22.55 18.35
C LEU A 275 -7.20 -22.00 17.41
N PRO A 276 -7.38 -20.67 17.33
CA PRO A 276 -8.34 -20.07 16.41
C PRO A 276 -7.86 -20.10 14.95
N ASP A 277 -8.52 -20.90 14.11
CA ASP A 277 -8.28 -20.91 12.66
C ASP A 277 -9.13 -19.87 11.92
N VAL A 278 -8.66 -19.42 10.76
CA VAL A 278 -9.36 -18.44 9.93
C VAL A 278 -9.99 -19.11 8.70
N ILE A 279 -11.31 -18.97 8.55
CA ILE A 279 -12.08 -19.60 7.47
C ILE A 279 -12.75 -18.52 6.64
N VAL A 280 -12.34 -18.38 5.38
CA VAL A 280 -12.87 -17.36 4.46
C VAL A 280 -13.51 -17.99 3.24
N ALA A 281 -14.62 -17.42 2.80
CA ALA A 281 -15.30 -17.79 1.56
C ALA A 281 -15.68 -16.52 0.79
N ASN A 282 -15.17 -16.39 -0.44
CA ASN A 282 -15.48 -15.26 -1.32
C ASN A 282 -15.18 -15.60 -2.80
N LYS A 283 -15.08 -14.58 -3.67
CA LYS A 283 -14.81 -14.74 -5.11
C LYS A 283 -13.46 -15.42 -5.43
N LYS A 284 -12.53 -15.46 -4.47
CA LYS A 284 -11.23 -16.13 -4.56
C LYS A 284 -11.28 -17.59 -4.06
N GLY A 285 -12.45 -18.10 -3.70
CA GLY A 285 -12.66 -19.48 -3.25
C GLY A 285 -12.96 -19.59 -1.76
N VAL A 286 -12.84 -20.81 -1.25
CA VAL A 286 -12.93 -21.13 0.18
C VAL A 286 -11.54 -21.52 0.66
N HIS A 287 -11.06 -20.86 1.71
CA HIS A 287 -9.73 -21.08 2.29
C HIS A 287 -9.86 -21.31 3.79
N VAL A 288 -9.05 -22.22 4.31
CA VAL A 288 -8.89 -22.50 5.74
C VAL A 288 -7.42 -22.29 6.08
N PHE A 289 -7.15 -21.36 7.00
CA PHE A 289 -5.83 -21.07 7.51
C PHE A 289 -5.73 -21.64 8.93
N LEU A 290 -5.01 -22.74 9.06
CA LEU A 290 -4.77 -23.37 10.35
C LEU A 290 -3.70 -22.59 11.11
N GLN A 291 -3.97 -22.21 12.35
CA GLN A 291 -2.97 -21.58 13.20
C GLN A 291 -1.92 -22.63 13.61
N GLN A 292 -0.65 -22.22 13.69
CA GLN A 292 0.45 -23.06 14.15
C GLN A 292 1.28 -22.30 15.19
N ARG A 293 1.79 -23.03 16.20
CA ARG A 293 2.67 -22.52 17.26
C ARG A 293 4.03 -23.22 17.23
#